data_AF-A0A967W162-F1
#
_entry.id   AF-A0A967W162-F1
#
_cell.length_a   1.000
_cell.length_b   1.000
_cell.length_c   1.000
_cell.angle_alpha   90.00
_cell.angle_beta   90.00
_cell.angle_gamma   90.00
#
_symmetry.space_group_name_H-M   'P 1'
#
loop_
_entity.id
_entity.type
_entity.pdbx_description
1 polymer ?
#
loop_
_entity_poly.entity_id
_entity_poly.type
_entity_poly.pdbx_seq_one_letter_code
_entity_poly.pdbx_strand_id
1 'polypeptide(L)' 'QQVRDRKIPTKWVMHDNIKEKRYTVIEVIDMKYGIDIDERRFSFRELERGG' A
#
# COMPACT_ATOMS: atom_id res chain seq x y z
N GLN A 1 -1.81 0.24 -13.40
CA GLN A 1 -2.34 -1.09 -13.77
C GLN A 1 -3.87 -1.05 -13.76
N GLN A 2 -4.55 -1.87 -14.57
CA GLN A 2 -6.01 -2.03 -14.50
C GLN A 2 -6.34 -3.23 -13.63
N VAL A 3 -7.15 -3.04 -12.59
CA VAL A 3 -7.62 -4.10 -11.69
C VAL A 3 -9.15 -4.07 -11.70
N ARG A 4 -9.75 -5.07 -12.35
CA ARG A 4 -11.17 -5.06 -12.77
C ARG A 4 -11.47 -3.77 -13.55
N ASP A 5 -12.46 -2.99 -13.11
CA ASP A 5 -12.88 -1.75 -13.76
C ASP A 5 -12.14 -0.50 -13.24
N ARG A 6 -11.13 -0.69 -12.38
CA ARG A 6 -10.39 0.41 -11.75
C ARG A 6 -9.02 0.58 -12.38
N LYS A 7 -8.70 1.82 -12.75
CA LYS A 7 -7.32 2.22 -13.05
C LYS A 7 -6.66 2.63 -11.74
N ILE A 8 -5.66 1.87 -11.31
CA ILE A 8 -4.94 2.11 -10.07
C ILE A 8 -3.48 2.41 -10.41
N PRO A 9 -2.92 3.54 -9.94
CA PRO A 9 -1.49 3.79 -10.04
C PRO A 9 -0.75 2.73 -9.20
N THR A 10 0.32 2.18 -9.77
CA THR A 10 1.12 1.12 -9.13
C THR A 10 2.51 1.59 -8.74
N LYS A 11 2.81 2.86 -8.97
CA LYS A 11 4.08 3.50 -8.65
C LYS A 11 3.83 4.91 -8.17
N TRP A 12 4.41 5.24 -7.02
CA TRP A 12 4.48 6.60 -6.50
C TRP A 12 5.92 6.97 -6.23
N VAL A 13 6.26 8.20 -6.57
CA VAL A 13 7.55 8.81 -6.22
C VAL A 13 7.25 10.02 -5.36
N MET A 14 7.67 9.97 -4.12
CA MET A 14 7.55 11.08 -3.16
C MET A 14 8.88 11.80 -3.09
N HIS A 15 8.90 13.09 -3.43
CA HIS A 15 10.09 13.93 -3.39
C HIS A 15 10.12 14.76 -2.10
N ASP A 16 11.31 14.90 -1.51
CA ASP A 16 11.53 15.87 -0.43
C ASP A 16 11.75 17.26 -1.04
N ASN A 17 10.87 18.20 -0.69
CA ASN A 17 10.93 19.58 -1.20
C ASN A 17 11.90 20.48 -0.42
N ILE A 18 12.47 19.99 0.70
CA ILE A 18 13.41 20.73 1.56
C ILE A 18 14.83 20.23 1.35
N LYS A 19 15.01 18.91 1.22
CA LYS A 19 16.32 18.27 1.00
C LYS A 19 16.39 17.71 -0.42
N GLU A 20 17.04 18.46 -1.30
CA GLU A 20 17.22 18.07 -2.70
C GLU A 20 17.72 16.62 -2.84
N LYS A 21 17.24 15.96 -3.90
CA LYS A 21 17.61 14.59 -4.31
C LYS A 21 17.20 13.46 -3.36
N ARG A 22 16.46 13.74 -2.28
CA ARG A 22 15.81 12.69 -1.50
C ARG A 22 14.45 12.37 -2.08
N TYR A 23 14.21 11.08 -2.30
CA TYR A 23 12.92 10.60 -2.74
C TYR A 23 12.68 9.18 -2.22
N THR A 24 11.40 8.83 -2.09
CA THR A 24 10.95 7.48 -1.78
C THR A 24 10.12 6.99 -2.94
N VAL A 25 10.39 5.77 -3.39
CA VAL A 25 9.58 5.09 -4.41
C VAL A 25 8.77 4.00 -3.74
N ILE A 26 7.47 3.97 -4.00
CA ILE A 26 6.58 2.88 -3.60
C ILE A 26 6.07 2.23 -4.88
N GLU A 27 6.29 0.92 -5.01
CA GLU A 27 5.82 0.12 -6.14
C GLU A 27 4.93 -1.03 -5.65
N VAL A 28 3.81 -1.23 -6.32
CA VAL A 28 2.91 -2.36 -6.06
C VAL A 28 3.34 -3.53 -6.94
N ILE A 29 3.77 -4.62 -6.30
CA ILE A 29 4.26 -5.83 -6.98
C ILE A 29 3.10 -6.81 -7.24
N ASP A 30 2.19 -6.96 -6.28
CA ASP A 30 0.99 -7.80 -6.39
C ASP A 30 -0.23 -7.07 -5.81
N MET A 31 -1.38 -7.25 -6.43
CA MET A 31 -2.64 -6.65 -5.99
C MET A 31 -3.80 -7.59 -6.27
N LYS A 32 -4.55 -7.91 -5.20
CA LYS A 32 -5.76 -8.73 -5.27
C LYS A 32 -6.95 -7.91 -4.82
N TYR A 33 -8.06 -8.02 -5.55
CA TYR A 33 -9.27 -7.25 -5.28
C TYR A 33 -10.48 -8.17 -5.09
N GLY A 34 -11.33 -7.82 -4.12
CA GLY A 34 -12.51 -8.62 -3.76
C GLY A 34 -12.14 -9.96 -3.10
N ILE A 35 -11.05 -9.97 -2.35
CA ILE A 35 -10.70 -11.08 -1.47
C ILE A 35 -11.46 -10.94 -0.16
N ASP A 36 -11.86 -12.07 0.42
CA ASP A 36 -12.44 -12.11 1.75
C ASP A 36 -11.32 -11.91 2.79
N ILE A 37 -11.36 -10.79 3.50
CA ILE A 37 -10.41 -10.46 4.56
C ILE A 37 -11.18 -10.52 5.87
N ASP A 38 -10.81 -11.48 6.73
CA ASP A 38 -11.39 -11.62 8.07
C ASP A 38 -11.29 -10.29 8.84
N GLU A 39 -12.41 -9.79 9.35
CA GLU A 39 -12.50 -8.55 10.13
C GLU A 39 -11.53 -8.52 11.33
N ARG A 40 -11.21 -9.70 11.90
CA ARG A 40 -10.23 -9.83 12.99
C ARG A 40 -8.86 -9.25 12.64
N ARG A 41 -8.49 -9.26 11.36
CA ARG A 41 -7.24 -8.65 10.85
C ARG A 41 -7.11 -7.17 11.18
N PHE A 42 -8.22 -6.47 11.36
CA PHE A 42 -8.25 -5.04 11.69
C PHE A 42 -8.40 -4.78 13.20
N SER A 43 -8.31 -5.81 14.05
CA SER A 43 -8.40 -5.65 15.50
C SER A 43 -7.08 -5.18 16.12
N PHE A 44 -7.17 -4.36 17.18
CA PHE A 44 -6.01 -3.92 17.97
C PHE A 44 -5.13 -5.09 18.44
N ARG A 45 -5.76 -6.20 18.82
CA ARG A 45 -5.07 -7.40 19.27
C ARG A 45 -4.12 -7.98 18.21
N GLU A 46 -4.45 -7.86 16.93
CA GLU A 46 -3.59 -8.34 15.85
C GLU A 46 -2.42 -7.39 15.57
N LEU A 47 -2.55 -6.10 15.88
CA LEU A 47 -1.43 -5.14 15.84
C LEU A 47 -0.41 -5.41 16.95
N GLU A 48 -0.88 -5.77 18.15
CA GLU A 48 -0.02 -6.06 19.31
C GLU A 48 0.70 -7.41 19.21
N ARG A 49 0.23 -8.32 18.35
CA ARG A 49 0.88 -9.61 18.08
C ARG A 49 2.13 -9.51 17.20
N GLY A 50 2.38 -8.34 16.61
CA GLY A 50 3.50 -8.08 15.70
C GLY A 50 4.67 -7.31 16.30
N GLY A 51 4.83 -7.31 17.64
CA GLY A 51 5.97 -6.71 18.34
C GLY A 51 7.13 -7.66 18.56
#